data_AF-A0A9D0M6A0-F1
#
_entry.id   AF-A0A9D0M6A0-F1
#
_cell.length_a   1.000
_cell.length_b   1.000
_cell.length_c   1.000
_cell.angle_alpha   90.00
_cell.angle_beta   90.00
_cell.angle_gamma   90.00
#
_symmetry.space_group_name_H-M   'P 1'
#
loop_
_entity.id
_entity.type
_entity.pdbx_description
1 polymer ?
#
loop_
_entity_poly.entity_id
_entity_poly.type
_entity_poly.pdbx_seq_one_letter_code
_entity_poly.pdbx_strand_id
1 'polypeptide(L)'
;MPKKLLSLMPEFQMITDKKLREVTIEVWRKAMEKGKWSVEDLEEMPFTLLIKGTPVNIIKHTRAVTLCSVRIADVLLEKYGEQISISRDILLSGALLHDVGKLFE
;
A
#
# COMPACT_ATOMS: atom_id res chain seq x y z
N MET A 1 -5.95 -12.46 10.70
CA MET A 1 -4.88 -11.78 9.95
C MET A 1 -5.43 -10.83 8.87
N PRO A 2 -6.27 -11.24 7.89
CA PRO A 2 -6.72 -10.33 6.82
C PRO A 2 -7.55 -9.14 7.32
N LYS A 3 -8.45 -9.38 8.28
CA LYS A 3 -9.30 -8.33 8.86
C LYS A 3 -8.51 -7.21 9.56
N LYS A 4 -7.39 -7.55 10.21
CA LYS A 4 -6.53 -6.56 10.89
C LYS A 4 -5.69 -5.75 9.89
N LEU A 5 -5.18 -6.38 8.83
CA LEU A 5 -4.46 -5.66 7.78
C LEU A 5 -5.38 -4.66 7.06
N LEU A 6 -6.63 -5.05 6.81
CA LEU A 6 -7.66 -4.17 6.26
C LEU A 6 -8.02 -3.00 7.19
N SER A 7 -7.93 -3.17 8.51
CA SER A 7 -8.13 -2.04 9.44
C SER A 7 -6.94 -1.08 9.45
N LEU A 8 -5.71 -1.60 9.28
CA LEU A 8 -4.52 -0.76 9.18
C LEU A 8 -4.48 0.04 7.89
N MET A 9 -4.77 -0.62 6.76
CA MET A 9 -4.76 -0.04 5.41
C MET A 9 -6.14 -0.20 4.73
N PRO A 10 -7.15 0.60 5.09
CA PRO A 10 -8.48 0.53 4.49
C PRO A 10 -8.48 0.78 2.98
N GLU A 11 -7.43 1.40 2.44
CA GLU A 11 -7.27 1.70 1.02
C GLU A 11 -7.30 0.44 0.12
N PHE A 12 -7.06 -0.77 0.65
CA PHE A 12 -7.33 -2.01 -0.08
C PHE A 12 -8.78 -2.08 -0.59
N GLN A 13 -9.76 -1.56 0.16
CA GLN A 13 -11.17 -1.57 -0.21
C GLN A 13 -11.49 -0.62 -1.37
N MET A 14 -10.58 0.30 -1.71
CA MET A 14 -10.73 1.19 -2.86
C MET A 14 -10.47 0.45 -4.19
N ILE A 15 -9.80 -0.71 -4.15
CA ILE A 15 -9.64 -1.59 -5.32
C ILE A 15 -10.97 -2.28 -5.58
N THR A 16 -11.57 -2.00 -6.74
CA THR A 16 -12.90 -2.49 -7.12
C THR A 16 -12.85 -3.90 -7.72
N ASP A 17 -11.81 -4.22 -8.49
CA ASP A 17 -11.51 -5.57 -8.93
C ASP A 17 -11.21 -6.45 -7.71
N LYS A 18 -12.17 -7.30 -7.39
CA LYS A 18 -12.11 -8.21 -6.25
C LYS A 18 -10.90 -9.15 -6.33
N LYS A 19 -10.59 -9.68 -7.52
CA LYS A 19 -9.47 -10.60 -7.70
C LYS A 19 -8.14 -9.89 -7.49
N LEU A 20 -7.99 -8.69 -8.06
CA LEU A 20 -6.79 -7.89 -7.85
C LEU A 20 -6.62 -7.56 -6.35
N ARG A 21 -7.66 -7.06 -5.70
CA ARG A 21 -7.64 -6.75 -4.27
C ARG A 21 -7.21 -7.94 -3.42
N GLU A 22 -7.77 -9.11 -3.67
CA GLU A 22 -7.44 -10.34 -2.96
C GLU A 22 -5.97 -10.71 -3.13
N VAL A 23 -5.43 -10.66 -4.35
CA VAL A 23 -4.00 -10.96 -4.57
C VAL A 23 -3.10 -9.90 -3.95
N THR A 24 -3.46 -8.62 -3.97
CA THR A 24 -2.69 -7.54 -3.33
C THR A 24 -2.58 -7.75 -1.82
N ILE A 25 -3.69 -8.11 -1.15
CA ILE A 25 -3.70 -8.43 0.28
C ILE A 25 -2.84 -9.68 0.56
N GLU A 26 -2.93 -10.69 -0.32
CA GLU A 26 -2.20 -11.94 -0.18
C GLU A 26 -0.67 -11.75 -0.29
N VAL A 27 -0.20 -10.79 -1.09
CA VAL A 27 1.24 -10.45 -1.14
C VAL A 27 1.74 -9.97 0.24
N TRP A 28 1.02 -9.04 0.87
CA TRP A 28 1.35 -8.59 2.23
C TRP A 28 1.33 -9.75 3.24
N ARG A 29 0.29 -10.58 3.19
CA ARG A 29 0.18 -11.75 4.07
C ARG A 29 1.38 -12.67 3.94
N LYS A 30 1.79 -12.99 2.70
CA LYS A 30 2.95 -13.84 2.42
C LYS A 30 4.28 -13.19 2.84
N ALA A 31 4.43 -11.88 2.64
CA ALA A 31 5.63 -11.17 3.05
C ALA A 31 5.79 -11.18 4.57
N MET A 32 4.70 -10.91 5.30
CA MET A 32 4.68 -11.01 6.76
C MET A 32 4.98 -12.42 7.26
N GLU A 33 4.35 -13.44 6.67
CA GLU A 33 4.58 -14.85 7.04
C GLU A 33 6.04 -15.25 6.85
N LYS A 34 6.65 -14.88 5.71
CA LYS A 34 8.05 -15.18 5.43
C LYS A 34 9.03 -14.38 6.29
N GLY A 35 8.74 -13.11 6.54
CA GLY A 35 9.53 -12.23 7.42
C GLY A 35 9.30 -12.50 8.91
N LYS A 36 8.35 -13.38 9.27
CA LYS A 36 7.92 -13.70 10.64
C LYS A 36 7.40 -12.49 11.42
N TRP A 37 6.72 -11.57 10.72
CA TRP A 37 6.13 -10.37 11.28
C TRP A 37 4.67 -10.57 11.68
N SER A 38 4.29 -10.06 12.84
CA SER A 38 2.89 -9.87 13.23
C SER A 38 2.32 -8.59 12.62
N VAL A 39 1.00 -8.39 12.73
CA VAL A 39 0.37 -7.16 12.23
C VAL A 39 0.77 -5.97 13.09
N GLU A 40 0.90 -6.20 14.39
CA GLU A 40 1.30 -5.23 15.39
C GLU A 40 2.74 -4.73 15.15
N ASP A 41 3.65 -5.61 14.70
CA ASP A 41 5.02 -5.21 14.36
C ASP A 41 5.07 -4.17 13.23
N LEU A 42 4.12 -4.20 12.30
CA LEU A 42 4.08 -3.23 11.19
C LEU A 42 3.77 -1.80 11.66
N GLU A 43 3.10 -1.65 12.79
CA GLU A 43 2.81 -0.33 13.37
C GLU A 43 4.05 0.30 14.04
N GLU A 44 5.02 -0.52 14.44
CA GLU A 44 6.29 -0.08 15.04
C GLU A 44 7.45 -0.08 14.03
N MET A 45 7.31 -0.80 12.92
CA MET A 45 8.34 -0.91 11.88
C MET A 45 8.55 0.41 11.15
N PRO A 46 9.73 1.04 11.21
CA PRO A 46 10.01 2.26 10.46
C PRO A 46 9.95 2.01 8.96
N PHE A 47 9.48 2.98 8.16
CA PHE A 47 9.43 2.80 6.71
C PHE A 47 10.83 2.78 6.07
N THR A 48 11.89 3.19 6.78
CA THR A 48 13.27 3.13 6.29
C THR A 48 14.26 3.03 7.45
N LEU A 49 15.34 2.26 7.24
CA LEU A 49 16.46 2.16 8.16
C LEU A 49 17.57 3.19 7.87
N LEU A 50 17.50 3.89 6.73
CA LEU A 50 18.50 4.88 6.31
C LEU A 50 18.45 6.16 7.16
N ILE A 51 17.31 6.42 7.81
CA ILE A 51 17.11 7.56 8.69
C ILE A 51 17.00 7.05 10.13
N LYS A 52 18.00 7.39 10.95
CA LYS A 52 18.03 6.99 12.36
C LYS A 52 16.85 7.63 13.11
N GLY A 53 16.06 6.81 13.80
CA GLY A 53 14.90 7.27 14.57
C GLY A 53 13.74 7.76 13.70
N THR A 54 13.55 7.14 12.53
CA THR A 54 12.43 7.46 11.63
C THR A 54 11.10 7.43 12.38
N PRO A 55 10.35 8.54 12.45
CA PRO A 55 9.11 8.61 13.23
C PRO A 55 7.88 8.05 12.48
N VAL A 56 8.06 7.70 11.20
CA VAL A 56 6.98 7.22 10.33
C VAL A 56 7.12 5.72 10.13
N ASN A 57 6.08 4.97 10.50
CA ASN A 57 6.06 3.53 10.26
C ASN A 57 5.69 3.19 8.81
N ILE A 58 5.95 1.94 8.40
CA ILE A 58 5.70 1.45 7.03
C ILE A 58 4.24 1.57 6.61
N ILE A 59 3.29 1.39 7.54
CA ILE A 59 1.85 1.52 7.28
C ILE A 59 1.47 2.97 6.94
N LYS A 60 1.85 3.92 7.80
CA LYS A 60 1.59 5.36 7.60
C LYS A 60 2.21 5.85 6.30
N HIS A 61 3.43 5.42 6.00
CA HIS A 61 4.10 5.74 4.74
C HIS A 61 3.33 5.20 3.54
N THR A 62 3.01 3.90 3.54
CA THR A 62 2.31 3.24 2.44
C THR A 62 0.98 3.93 2.16
N ARG A 63 0.17 4.19 3.20
CA ARG A 63 -1.12 4.87 3.06
C ARG A 63 -0.98 6.28 2.48
N ALA A 64 0.00 7.05 2.97
CA ALA A 64 0.27 8.40 2.45
C ALA A 64 0.60 8.35 0.94
N VAL A 65 1.49 7.44 0.53
CA VAL A 65 1.85 7.26 -0.88
C VAL A 65 0.66 6.82 -1.73
N THR A 66 -0.15 5.87 -1.25
CA THR A 66 -1.38 5.42 -1.93
C THR A 66 -2.35 6.59 -2.14
N LEU A 67 -2.63 7.35 -1.08
CA LEU A 67 -3.57 8.46 -1.11
C LEU A 67 -3.09 9.64 -1.95
N CYS A 68 -1.79 9.91 -1.98
CA CYS A 68 -1.17 10.89 -2.87
C CYS A 68 -1.28 10.43 -4.33
N SER A 69 -0.94 9.18 -4.62
CA SER A 69 -1.03 8.59 -5.96
C SER A 69 -2.43 8.71 -6.55
N VAL A 70 -3.44 8.40 -5.74
CA VAL A 70 -4.86 8.53 -6.13
C VAL A 70 -5.22 9.99 -6.48
N ARG A 71 -4.84 10.94 -5.63
CA ARG A 71 -5.13 12.37 -5.86
C ARG A 71 -4.41 12.92 -7.10
N ILE A 72 -3.16 12.49 -7.32
CA ILE A 72 -2.42 12.85 -8.53
C ILE A 72 -3.16 12.30 -9.75
N ALA A 73 -3.57 11.03 -9.74
CA ALA A 73 -4.32 10.45 -10.85
C ALA A 73 -5.64 11.19 -11.11
N ASP A 74 -6.36 11.61 -10.07
CA ASP A 74 -7.59 12.40 -10.21
C ASP A 74 -7.32 13.72 -10.97
N VAL A 75 -6.27 14.45 -10.58
CA VAL A 75 -5.86 15.69 -11.26
C VAL A 75 -5.43 15.43 -12.71
N LEU A 76 -4.67 14.36 -12.96
CA LEU A 76 -4.20 14.03 -14.31
C LEU A 76 -5.38 13.70 -15.23
N LEU A 77 -6.34 12.90 -14.76
CA LEU A 77 -7.55 12.57 -15.52
C LEU A 77 -8.42 13.80 -15.74
N GLU A 78 -8.53 14.71 -14.76
CA GLU A 78 -9.26 15.97 -14.91
C GLU A 78 -8.62 16.89 -15.97
N LYS A 79 -7.29 17.06 -15.94
CA LYS A 79 -6.59 18.02 -16.80
C LYS A 79 -6.27 17.51 -18.19
N TYR A 80 -5.98 16.22 -18.33
CA TYR A 80 -5.59 15.63 -19.61
C TYR A 80 -6.73 14.86 -20.30
N GLY A 81 -7.79 14.51 -19.57
CA GLY A 81 -8.95 13.82 -20.12
C GLY A 81 -8.56 12.53 -20.83
N GLU A 82 -9.09 12.33 -22.03
CA GLU A 82 -8.88 11.11 -22.84
C GLU A 82 -7.48 10.97 -23.44
N GLN A 83 -6.60 11.97 -23.29
CA GLN A 83 -5.21 11.89 -23.77
C GLN A 83 -4.38 10.85 -23.02
N ILE A 84 -4.82 10.49 -21.81
CA ILE A 84 -4.20 9.45 -21.00
C ILE A 84 -5.26 8.51 -20.45
N SER A 85 -4.84 7.30 -20.09
CA SER A 85 -5.67 6.35 -19.36
C SER A 85 -4.93 5.89 -18.11
N ILE A 86 -5.60 5.93 -16.97
CA ILE A 86 -5.07 5.46 -15.68
C ILE A 86 -6.04 4.43 -15.12
N SER A 87 -5.57 3.20 -14.97
CA SER A 87 -6.31 2.17 -14.23
C SER A 87 -6.19 2.43 -12.72
N ARG A 88 -7.30 2.85 -12.10
CA ARG A 88 -7.34 3.17 -10.66
C ARG A 88 -7.01 1.96 -9.80
N ASP A 89 -7.48 0.78 -10.18
CA ASP A 89 -7.26 -0.47 -9.44
C ASP A 89 -5.79 -0.91 -9.52
N ILE A 90 -5.16 -0.82 -10.70
CA ILE A 90 -3.74 -1.12 -10.86
C ILE A 90 -2.88 -0.10 -10.10
N LEU A 91 -3.23 1.19 -10.17
CA LEU A 91 -2.55 2.24 -9.42
C LEU A 91 -2.60 1.98 -7.90
N LEU A 92 -3.78 1.71 -7.36
CA LEU A 92 -3.98 1.39 -5.95
C LEU A 92 -3.19 0.16 -5.55
N SER A 93 -3.27 -0.94 -6.32
CA SER A 93 -2.50 -2.16 -6.04
C SER A 93 -1.00 -1.89 -6.07
N GLY A 94 -0.51 -1.15 -7.07
CA GLY A 94 0.91 -0.79 -7.17
C GLY A 94 1.37 0.05 -5.98
N ALA A 95 0.61 1.09 -5.63
CA ALA A 95 0.95 1.95 -4.50
C ALA A 95 0.89 1.23 -3.15
N LEU A 96 -0.05 0.29 -2.96
CA LEU A 96 -0.12 -0.53 -1.74
C LEU A 96 1.03 -1.55 -1.65
N LEU A 97 1.66 -1.92 -2.76
CA LEU A 97 2.71 -2.94 -2.79
C LEU A 97 4.13 -2.37 -2.95
N HIS A 98 4.28 -1.08 -3.25
CA HIS A 98 5.55 -0.50 -3.69
C HIS A 98 6.72 -0.76 -2.71
N ASP A 99 6.43 -0.82 -1.40
CA ASP A 99 7.41 -0.98 -0.33
C ASP A 99 7.24 -2.29 0.47
N VAL A 100 6.39 -3.22 0.02
CA VAL A 100 6.17 -4.50 0.75
C VAL A 100 7.44 -5.34 0.86
N GLY A 101 8.41 -5.11 -0.02
CA GLY A 101 9.73 -5.75 0.00
C GLY A 101 10.55 -5.44 1.26
N LYS A 102 10.26 -4.33 1.96
CA LYS A 102 10.97 -3.93 3.18
C LYS A 102 10.79 -4.89 4.35
N LEU A 103 9.80 -5.79 4.28
CA LEU A 103 9.61 -6.86 5.27
C LEU A 103 10.72 -7.93 5.22
N PHE A 104 11.61 -7.86 4.21
CA PHE A 104 12.75 -8.76 4.03
C PHE A 104 14.11 -8.09 4.24
N GLU A 105 14.14 -6.79 4.54
CA GLU A 105 15.35 -6.03 4.88
C GLU A 105 15.69 -6.18 6.37
#